data_AF-A0A850X6N1-F1
#
_entry.id   AF-A0A850X6N1-F1
#
_cell.length_a   1.000
_cell.length_b   1.000
_cell.length_c   1.000
_cell.angle_alpha   90.00
_cell.angle_beta   90.00
_cell.angle_gamma   90.00
#
_symmetry.space_group_name_H-M   'P 1'
#
loop_
_entity.id
_entity.type
_entity.pdbx_description
1 polymer ?
#
loop_
_entity_poly.entity_id
_entity_poly.type
_entity_poly.pdbx_seq_one_letter_code
_entity_poly.pdbx_strand_id
1 'polypeptide(L)'
;QDAEVVRSRDPKRLAPCEVVVDVGGEYDPARHRYDHHQRSFKETMRSLRPDKPWTTKLSSAGLVYCHFGSQILAELLGQPEDSPVVTALYDKMYESFVEEIDAVDNGIAQAEGEPRYAVTTTLSARVARLNPRWNDPDQDTEVR
;
A
#
# COMPACT_ATOMS: atom_id res chain seq x y z
N GLN A 1 1.58 -22.34 3.19
CA GLN A 1 2.39 -23.12 4.15
C GLN A 1 3.47 -23.80 3.31
N ASP A 2 4.75 -23.72 3.71
CA ASP A 2 5.99 -24.00 2.91
C ASP A 2 6.61 -22.80 2.17
N ALA A 3 6.76 -21.65 2.83
CA ALA A 3 7.54 -20.52 2.30
C ALA A 3 8.97 -20.50 2.89
N GLU A 4 9.99 -20.38 2.04
CA GLU A 4 11.38 -20.17 2.47
C GLU A 4 11.65 -18.68 2.69
N VAL A 5 12.11 -18.30 3.88
CA VAL A 5 12.53 -16.92 4.17
C VAL A 5 14.00 -16.77 3.83
N VAL A 6 14.27 -16.07 2.74
CA VAL A 6 15.63 -15.80 2.27
C VAL A 6 15.97 -14.33 2.48
N ARG A 7 16.95 -14.04 3.34
CA ARG A 7 17.48 -12.67 3.49
C ARG A 7 18.56 -12.42 2.45
N SER A 8 18.28 -11.57 1.46
CA SER A 8 19.26 -11.21 0.43
C SER A 8 19.01 -9.81 -0.14
N ARG A 9 20.08 -9.19 -0.66
CA ARG A 9 20.02 -7.98 -1.48
C ARG A 9 20.63 -8.21 -2.87
N ASP A 10 20.93 -9.47 -3.22
CA ASP A 10 21.56 -9.81 -4.49
C ASP A 10 20.54 -9.64 -5.63
N PRO A 11 20.79 -8.73 -6.59
CA PRO A 11 19.89 -8.54 -7.74
C PRO A 11 19.65 -9.83 -8.54
N LYS A 12 20.62 -10.75 -8.56
CA LYS A 12 20.48 -12.04 -9.25
C LYS A 12 19.44 -12.95 -8.61
N ARG A 13 19.19 -12.80 -7.31
CA ARG A 13 18.13 -13.55 -6.60
C ARG A 13 16.75 -12.92 -6.81
N LEU A 14 16.69 -11.60 -7.01
CA LEU A 14 15.44 -10.88 -7.29
C LEU A 14 15.02 -10.98 -8.77
N ALA A 15 15.98 -11.11 -9.69
CA ALA A 15 15.73 -11.21 -11.13
C ALA A 15 14.69 -12.28 -11.53
N PRO A 16 14.73 -13.53 -11.00
CA PRO A 16 13.75 -14.56 -11.35
C PRO A 16 12.42 -14.44 -10.60
N CYS A 17 12.30 -13.55 -9.60
CA CYS A 17 11.03 -13.39 -8.87
C CYS A 17 9.95 -12.85 -9.81
N GLU A 18 8.74 -13.41 -9.71
CA GLU A 18 7.59 -12.94 -10.50
C GLU A 18 7.19 -11.53 -10.08
N VAL A 19 7.06 -11.30 -8.78
CA VAL A 19 6.73 -10.00 -8.19
C VAL A 19 7.84 -9.58 -7.24
N VAL A 20 8.24 -8.31 -7.31
CA VAL A 20 9.21 -7.71 -6.38
C VAL A 20 8.63 -6.39 -5.87
N VAL A 21 8.54 -6.24 -4.56
CA VAL A 21 7.95 -5.08 -3.89
C VAL A 21 8.98 -4.55 -2.90
N ASP A 22 9.11 -3.22 -2.82
CA ASP A 22 9.93 -2.52 -1.83
C ASP A 22 11.44 -2.72 -1.88
N VAL A 23 11.91 -3.54 -2.81
CA VAL A 23 13.33 -3.82 -3.03
C VAL A 23 13.63 -3.94 -4.53
N GLY A 24 14.92 -3.94 -4.87
CA GLY A 24 15.39 -4.14 -6.24
C GLY A 24 15.67 -2.85 -7.01
N GLY A 25 15.25 -1.69 -6.50
CA GLY A 25 15.57 -0.39 -7.05
C GLY A 25 14.93 -0.13 -8.41
N GLU A 26 13.79 -0.77 -8.71
CA GLU A 26 13.09 -0.67 -10.01
C GLU A 26 11.58 -0.47 -9.80
N TYR A 27 11.00 0.48 -10.55
CA TYR A 27 9.56 0.60 -10.74
C TYR A 27 9.24 0.27 -12.20
N ASP A 28 8.63 -0.88 -12.41
CA ASP A 28 8.17 -1.37 -13.71
C ASP A 28 6.91 -2.22 -13.50
N PRO A 29 5.71 -1.64 -13.69
CA PRO A 29 4.47 -2.37 -13.45
C PRO A 29 4.25 -3.52 -14.44
N ALA A 30 4.82 -3.46 -15.65
CA ALA A 30 4.71 -4.54 -16.64
C ALA A 30 5.53 -5.77 -16.23
N ARG A 31 6.54 -5.58 -15.37
CA ARG A 31 7.37 -6.64 -14.80
C ARG A 31 7.09 -6.88 -13.31
N HIS A 32 6.00 -6.33 -12.78
CA HIS A 32 5.65 -6.40 -11.37
C HIS A 32 6.79 -6.01 -10.42
N ARG A 33 7.44 -4.88 -10.71
CA ARG A 33 8.48 -4.26 -9.87
C ARG A 33 7.90 -2.98 -9.26
N TYR A 34 7.77 -2.97 -7.94
CA TYR A 34 7.11 -1.91 -7.19
C TYR A 34 8.01 -1.41 -6.05
N ASP A 35 9.16 -0.85 -6.41
CA ASP A 35 10.06 -0.18 -5.49
C ASP A 35 10.04 1.35 -5.75
N HIS A 36 10.07 2.14 -4.68
CA HIS A 36 10.04 3.61 -4.70
C HIS A 36 11.37 4.26 -4.23
N HIS A 37 12.33 3.44 -3.78
CA HIS A 37 13.58 3.90 -3.14
C HIS A 37 14.58 4.57 -4.11
N GLN A 38 14.29 4.62 -5.41
CA GLN A 38 15.16 5.27 -6.38
C GLN A 38 15.14 6.79 -6.17
N ARG A 39 16.32 7.42 -6.22
CA ARG A 39 16.43 8.89 -6.11
C ARG A 39 15.63 9.63 -7.20
N SER A 40 15.48 9.01 -8.37
CA SER A 40 14.72 9.53 -9.50
C SER A 40 13.21 9.33 -9.37
N PHE A 41 12.75 8.45 -8.47
CA PHE A 41 11.34 8.12 -8.36
C PHE A 41 10.56 9.26 -7.70
N LYS A 42 9.55 9.75 -8.44
CA LYS A 42 8.74 10.92 -8.09
C LYS A 42 7.25 10.69 -8.38
N GLU A 43 6.85 9.44 -8.62
CA GLU A 43 5.48 9.14 -8.97
C GLU A 43 4.53 9.35 -7.78
N THR A 44 3.34 9.79 -8.11
CA THR A 44 2.22 10.10 -7.22
C THR A 44 0.98 9.42 -7.81
N MET A 45 -0.10 9.29 -7.03
CA MET A 45 -1.34 8.78 -7.62
C MET A 45 -1.78 9.64 -8.81
N ARG A 46 -1.68 10.98 -8.72
CA ARG A 46 -2.03 11.89 -9.82
C ARG A 46 -1.16 11.73 -11.07
N SER A 47 0.14 11.43 -10.94
CA SER A 47 1.01 11.26 -12.11
C SER A 47 0.73 9.95 -12.85
N LEU A 48 0.34 8.90 -12.13
CA LEU A 48 0.00 7.59 -12.71
C LEU A 48 -1.48 7.48 -13.12
N ARG A 49 -2.38 8.18 -12.42
CA ARG A 49 -3.84 8.20 -12.61
C ARG A 49 -4.30 9.67 -12.68
N PRO A 50 -4.27 10.31 -13.87
CA PRO A 50 -4.51 11.75 -14.02
C PRO A 50 -5.89 12.25 -13.58
N ASP A 51 -6.87 11.35 -13.43
CA ASP A 51 -8.21 11.62 -12.90
C ASP A 51 -8.23 11.81 -11.38
N LYS A 52 -7.13 11.46 -10.68
CA LYS A 52 -7.03 11.53 -9.23
C LYS A 52 -6.26 12.77 -8.74
N PRO A 53 -6.65 13.38 -7.61
CA PRO A 53 -6.08 14.65 -7.17
C PRO A 53 -4.79 14.51 -6.34
N TRP A 54 -4.46 13.32 -5.83
CA TRP A 54 -3.45 13.18 -4.79
C TRP A 54 -2.02 13.25 -5.31
N THR A 55 -1.23 14.10 -4.67
CA THR A 55 0.15 14.42 -5.06
C THR A 55 1.19 13.90 -4.07
N THR A 56 0.76 13.13 -3.06
CA THR A 56 1.65 12.41 -2.15
C THR A 56 2.47 11.41 -2.95
N LYS A 57 3.80 11.41 -2.72
CA LYS A 57 4.72 10.46 -3.35
C LYS A 57 4.35 9.05 -2.91
N LEU A 58 4.20 8.12 -3.86
CA LEU A 58 3.79 6.75 -3.54
C LEU A 58 4.93 5.98 -2.86
N SER A 59 4.58 5.16 -1.88
CA SER A 59 5.39 4.04 -1.39
C SER A 59 5.15 2.80 -2.26
N SER A 60 5.85 1.71 -1.95
CA SER A 60 5.58 0.39 -2.52
C SER A 60 4.13 -0.06 -2.28
N ALA A 61 3.54 0.27 -1.13
CA ALA A 61 2.14 -0.04 -0.83
C ALA A 61 1.18 0.79 -1.71
N GLY A 62 1.44 2.08 -1.87
CA GLY A 62 0.68 2.96 -2.76
C GLY A 62 0.78 2.56 -4.23
N LEU A 63 1.95 2.08 -4.67
CA LEU A 63 2.15 1.53 -6.01
C LEU A 63 1.30 0.28 -6.24
N VAL A 64 1.33 -0.68 -5.31
CA VAL A 64 0.47 -1.88 -5.39
C VAL A 64 -1.00 -1.48 -5.42
N TYR A 65 -1.41 -0.55 -4.55
CA TYR A 65 -2.79 -0.06 -4.52
C TYR A 65 -3.19 0.67 -5.81
N CYS A 66 -2.30 1.47 -6.39
CA CYS A 66 -2.51 2.18 -7.66
C CYS A 66 -2.85 1.22 -8.81
N HIS A 67 -2.20 0.07 -8.88
CA HIS A 67 -2.35 -0.89 -9.98
C HIS A 67 -3.44 -1.93 -9.73
N PHE A 68 -3.67 -2.31 -8.46
CA PHE A 68 -4.53 -3.46 -8.14
C PHE A 68 -5.67 -3.13 -7.17
N GLY A 69 -5.72 -1.94 -6.58
CA GLY A 69 -6.69 -1.59 -5.54
C GLY A 69 -8.14 -1.73 -6.00
N SER A 70 -8.44 -1.31 -7.24
CA SER A 70 -9.79 -1.46 -7.82
C SER A 70 -10.16 -2.92 -8.03
N GLN A 71 -9.24 -3.73 -8.57
CA GLN A 71 -9.44 -5.18 -8.76
C GLN A 71 -9.68 -5.91 -7.44
N ILE A 72 -8.88 -5.60 -6.42
CA ILE A 72 -9.03 -6.18 -5.07
C ILE A 72 -10.41 -5.84 -4.49
N LEU A 73 -10.82 -4.58 -4.58
CA LEU A 73 -12.13 -4.15 -4.09
C LEU A 73 -13.28 -4.79 -4.87
N ALA A 74 -13.16 -4.88 -6.19
CA ALA A 74 -14.15 -5.51 -7.05
C ALA A 74 -14.39 -6.98 -6.64
N GLU A 75 -13.32 -7.74 -6.47
CA GLU A 75 -13.36 -9.15 -6.08
C GLU A 75 -13.97 -9.31 -4.67
N LEU A 76 -13.54 -8.51 -3.70
CA LEU A 76 -14.05 -8.58 -2.33
C LEU A 76 -15.54 -8.21 -2.23
N LEU A 77 -16.03 -7.33 -3.11
CA LEU A 77 -17.42 -6.87 -3.10
C LEU A 77 -18.33 -7.68 -4.03
N GLY A 78 -17.77 -8.52 -4.90
CA GLY A 78 -18.51 -9.18 -5.98
C GLY A 78 -19.16 -8.17 -6.94
N GLN A 79 -18.49 -7.06 -7.22
CA GLN A 79 -18.96 -5.98 -8.08
C GLN A 79 -18.04 -5.81 -9.30
N PRO A 80 -18.53 -5.27 -10.43
CA PRO A 80 -17.66 -4.85 -11.52
C PRO A 80 -16.62 -3.82 -11.04
N GLU A 81 -15.40 -3.92 -11.57
CA GLU A 81 -14.28 -3.05 -11.21
C GLU A 81 -14.57 -1.56 -11.51
N ASP A 82 -15.29 -1.28 -12.58
CA ASP A 82 -15.70 0.05 -13.01
C ASP A 82 -16.98 0.54 -12.33
N SER A 83 -17.53 -0.23 -11.38
CA SER A 83 -18.75 0.18 -10.69
C SER A 83 -18.54 1.47 -9.88
N PRO A 84 -19.58 2.32 -9.74
CA PRO A 84 -19.49 3.53 -8.92
C PRO A 84 -19.14 3.23 -7.46
N VAL A 85 -19.53 2.05 -6.95
CA VAL A 85 -19.22 1.61 -5.58
C VAL A 85 -17.73 1.33 -5.43
N VAL A 86 -17.14 0.55 -6.34
CA VAL A 86 -15.69 0.27 -6.32
C VAL A 86 -14.90 1.57 -6.49
N THR A 87 -15.33 2.46 -7.40
CA THR A 87 -14.68 3.76 -7.60
C THR A 87 -14.70 4.61 -6.32
N ALA A 88 -15.86 4.74 -5.67
CA ALA A 88 -15.99 5.52 -4.44
C ALA A 88 -15.17 4.91 -3.28
N LEU A 89 -15.15 3.59 -3.16
CA LEU A 89 -14.36 2.90 -2.13
C LEU A 89 -12.86 2.99 -2.41
N TYR A 90 -12.45 2.91 -3.69
CA TYR A 90 -11.06 3.08 -4.08
C TYR A 90 -10.53 4.43 -3.59
N ASP A 91 -11.28 5.50 -3.85
CA ASP A 91 -10.90 6.86 -3.46
C ASP A 91 -10.87 6.99 -1.94
N LYS A 92 -11.92 6.48 -1.27
CA LYS A 92 -12.03 6.59 0.18
C LYS A 92 -10.92 5.82 0.92
N MET A 93 -10.59 4.63 0.44
CA MET A 93 -9.54 3.79 1.00
C MET A 93 -8.16 4.39 0.78
N TYR A 94 -7.92 5.05 -0.36
CA TYR A 94 -6.66 5.77 -0.55
C TYR A 94 -6.54 6.92 0.46
N GLU A 95 -7.51 7.84 0.48
CA GLU A 95 -7.50 9.02 1.35
C GLU A 95 -7.43 8.70 2.85
N SER A 96 -8.11 7.63 3.27
CA SER A 96 -8.31 7.34 4.68
C SER A 96 -7.30 6.33 5.23
N PHE A 97 -6.48 5.73 4.38
CA PHE A 97 -5.55 4.68 4.78
C PHE A 97 -4.25 4.65 3.99
N VAL A 98 -4.30 4.48 2.67
CA VAL A 98 -3.08 4.24 1.89
C VAL A 98 -2.19 5.48 1.82
N GLU A 99 -2.79 6.67 1.68
CA GLU A 99 -2.04 7.92 1.60
C GLU A 99 -1.24 8.23 2.88
N GLU A 100 -1.77 7.87 4.05
CA GLU A 100 -1.04 7.96 5.32
C GLU A 100 0.23 7.08 5.29
N ILE A 101 0.12 5.85 4.79
CA ILE A 101 1.25 4.93 4.66
C ILE A 101 2.28 5.49 3.68
N ASP A 102 1.83 5.93 2.50
CA ASP A 102 2.69 6.54 1.49
C ASP A 102 3.48 7.74 2.04
N ALA A 103 2.79 8.62 2.76
CA ALA A 103 3.42 9.79 3.35
C ALA A 103 4.45 9.42 4.43
N VAL A 104 4.10 8.53 5.36
CA VAL A 104 4.99 8.11 6.45
C VAL A 104 6.25 7.44 5.91
N ASP A 105 6.09 6.53 4.95
CA ASP A 105 7.20 5.78 4.35
C ASP A 105 8.15 6.67 3.55
N ASN A 106 7.61 7.70 2.87
CA ASN A 106 8.42 8.71 2.19
C ASN A 106 8.94 9.83 3.11
N GLY A 107 8.71 9.75 4.43
CA GLY A 107 9.16 10.75 5.40
C GLY A 107 8.48 12.12 5.24
N ILE A 108 7.26 12.15 4.71
CA ILE A 108 6.48 13.36 4.50
C ILE A 108 5.75 13.70 5.80
N ALA A 109 6.04 14.87 6.38
CA ALA A 109 5.34 15.36 7.55
C ALA A 109 3.85 15.61 7.26
N GLN A 110 2.98 15.26 8.21
CA GLN A 110 1.53 15.44 8.11
C GLN A 110 1.13 16.90 7.84
N ALA A 111 1.80 17.84 8.51
CA ALA A 111 1.51 19.26 8.36
C ALA A 111 2.79 20.08 8.52
N GLU A 112 2.95 21.04 7.60
CA GLU A 112 3.75 22.26 7.79
C GLU A 112 2.82 23.50 7.70
N GLY A 113 1.51 23.28 7.90
CA GLY A 113 0.39 24.16 7.57
C GLY A 113 -0.92 23.36 7.54
N GLU A 114 -1.70 23.45 6.46
CA GLU A 114 -2.84 22.56 6.25
C GLU A 114 -2.38 21.08 6.16
N PRO A 115 -3.13 20.12 6.76
CA PRO A 115 -2.76 18.71 6.72
C PRO A 115 -2.69 18.16 5.29
N ARG A 116 -1.56 17.53 4.93
CA ARG A 116 -1.33 16.89 3.62
C ARG A 116 -2.07 15.58 3.46
N TYR A 117 -2.36 14.90 4.57
CA TYR A 117 -3.10 13.64 4.60
C TYR A 117 -3.86 13.49 5.93
N ALA A 118 -4.91 12.68 5.92
CA ALA A 118 -5.71 12.39 7.10
C ALA A 118 -5.16 11.16 7.86
N VAL A 119 -4.87 11.33 9.14
CA VAL A 119 -4.62 10.20 10.05
C VAL A 119 -5.96 9.82 10.67
N THR A 120 -6.56 8.74 10.19
CA THR A 120 -7.89 8.29 10.69
C THR A 120 -7.75 7.30 11.85
N THR A 121 -6.78 6.41 11.76
CA THR A 121 -6.31 5.52 12.82
C THR A 121 -4.83 5.27 12.59
N THR A 122 -3.98 5.46 13.61
CA THR A 122 -2.53 5.27 13.44
C THR A 122 -2.22 3.83 13.05
N LEU A 123 -1.16 3.62 12.27
CA LEU A 123 -0.70 2.27 11.90
C LEU A 123 -0.55 1.37 13.14
N SER A 124 0.03 1.88 14.22
CA SER A 124 0.15 1.15 15.49
C SER A 124 -1.20 0.75 16.09
N ALA A 125 -2.23 1.60 16.01
CA ALA A 125 -3.56 1.26 16.49
C ALA A 125 -4.24 0.19 15.62
N ARG A 126 -3.95 0.17 14.32
CA ARG A 126 -4.46 -0.85 13.39
C ARG A 126 -3.78 -2.20 13.63
N VAL A 127 -2.45 -2.22 13.80
CA VAL A 127 -1.69 -3.42 14.18
C VAL A 127 -2.16 -3.93 15.54
N ALA A 128 -2.33 -3.04 16.53
CA ALA A 128 -2.81 -3.41 17.85
C ALA A 128 -4.22 -4.03 17.85
N ARG A 129 -5.07 -3.69 16.86
CA ARG A 129 -6.41 -4.29 16.71
C ARG A 129 -6.37 -5.75 16.27
N LEU A 130 -5.25 -6.21 15.71
CA LEU A 130 -5.05 -7.63 15.40
C LEU A 130 -4.80 -8.45 16.67
N ASN A 131 -4.36 -7.82 17.77
CA ASN A 131 -4.23 -8.50 19.05
C ASN A 131 -5.59 -8.82 19.68
N PRO A 132 -5.69 -9.92 20.44
CA PRO A 132 -6.85 -10.23 21.26
C PRO A 132 -7.21 -9.08 22.19
N ARG A 133 -8.51 -8.88 22.43
CA ARG A 133 -8.96 -7.92 23.45
C ARG A 133 -8.65 -8.49 24.83
N TRP A 134 -8.48 -7.62 25.82
CA TRP A 134 -8.21 -8.04 27.20
C TRP A 134 -9.27 -8.98 27.81
N ASN A 135 -10.49 -8.97 27.26
CA ASN A 135 -11.62 -9.79 27.67
C ASN A 135 -12.02 -10.86 26.64
N ASP A 136 -11.18 -11.09 25.63
CA ASP A 136 -11.41 -12.14 24.64
C ASP A 136 -11.17 -13.50 25.31
N PRO A 137 -12.11 -14.47 25.25
CA PRO A 137 -11.89 -15.79 25.82
C PRO A 137 -10.70 -16.52 25.16
N ASP A 138 -10.33 -16.12 23.94
CA ASP A 138 -9.16 -16.62 23.22
C ASP A 138 -8.09 -15.53 23.11
N GLN A 139 -6.93 -15.76 23.72
CA GLN A 139 -5.80 -14.83 23.76
C GLN A 139 -4.69 -15.23 22.79
N ASP A 140 -4.93 -16.19 21.91
CA ASP A 140 -3.94 -16.63 20.94
C ASP A 140 -3.78 -15.60 19.81
N THR A 141 -2.54 -15.11 19.65
CA THR A 141 -2.17 -14.09 18.68
C THR A 141 -1.88 -14.67 17.29
N GLU A 142 -1.84 -15.99 17.14
CA GLU A 142 -1.39 -16.68 15.91
C GLU A 142 -2.54 -17.31 15.09
N VAL A 143 -3.80 -17.21 15.54
CA VAL A 143 -4.95 -17.99 14.98
C VAL A 143 -5.78 -17.22 13.95
N ARG A 144 -5.39 -16.00 13.54
CA ARG A 144 -6.20 -15.16 12.65
C ARG A 144 -5.63 -14.95 11.25
#